data_AF-A0A7J2PRE2-F1
#
_entry.id   AF-A0A7J2PRE2-F1
#
_cell.length_a   1.000
_cell.length_b   1.000
_cell.length_c   1.000
_cell.angle_alpha   90.00
_cell.angle_beta   90.00
_cell.angle_gamma   90.00
#
_symmetry.space_group_name_H-M   'P 1'
#
loop_
_entity.id
_entity.type
_entity.pdbx_description
1 polymer ?
#
loop_
_entity_poly.entity_id
_entity_poly.type
_entity_poly.pdbx_seq_one_letter_code
_entity_poly.pdbx_strand_id
1 'polypeptide(L)'
;LKLLDLSNIQLTTLPGWIGNLESLQGLGLRNNQLTTLPEWIGNLTSLQTLQLRENQLTTLPGSIDNLKSLEELDLEGNPLNQELKKIVKMANGDIQFILRKLREIFEKERLEVEKEEMEKRIKERDQLLKS
;
A
#
# COMPACT_ATOMS: atom_id res chain seq x y z
N LEU A 1 18.83 5.87 -11.39
CA LEU A 1 18.20 4.68 -12.02
C LEU A 1 16.76 5.04 -12.38
N LYS A 2 16.26 4.66 -13.57
CA LYS A 2 14.89 4.96 -14.02
C LYS A 2 13.98 3.73 -14.04
N LEU A 3 14.52 2.57 -14.39
CA LEU A 3 13.80 1.31 -14.44
C LEU A 3 14.57 0.28 -13.62
N LEU A 4 13.86 -0.51 -12.82
CA LEU A 4 14.40 -1.63 -12.06
C LEU A 4 13.43 -2.81 -12.24
N ASP A 5 13.92 -3.88 -12.87
CA ASP A 5 13.15 -5.12 -13.02
C ASP A 5 13.75 -6.20 -12.13
N LEU A 6 12.91 -6.71 -11.23
CA LEU A 6 13.17 -7.77 -10.27
C LEU A 6 12.10 -8.86 -10.40
N SER A 7 11.57 -9.06 -11.61
CA SER A 7 10.57 -10.09 -11.87
C SER A 7 11.19 -11.50 -11.91
N ASN A 8 10.43 -12.52 -11.49
CA ASN A 8 10.81 -13.94 -11.56
C ASN A 8 12.06 -14.35 -10.73
N ILE A 9 12.32 -13.69 -9.60
CA ILE A 9 13.49 -13.99 -8.76
C ILE A 9 13.11 -14.47 -7.35
N GLN A 10 11.87 -14.94 -7.18
CA GLN A 10 11.37 -15.58 -5.95
C GLN A 10 11.50 -14.68 -4.71
N LEU A 11 11.38 -13.35 -4.88
CA LEU A 11 11.43 -12.43 -3.75
C LEU A 11 10.26 -12.69 -2.80
N THR A 12 10.58 -12.87 -1.52
CA THR A 12 9.60 -12.90 -0.43
C THR A 12 9.49 -11.55 0.28
N THR A 13 10.53 -10.71 0.18
CA THR A 13 10.56 -9.34 0.70
C THR A 13 11.33 -8.43 -0.26
N LEU A 14 11.11 -7.11 -0.15
CA LEU A 14 11.84 -6.12 -0.92
C LEU A 14 13.01 -5.54 -0.10
N PRO A 15 14.24 -5.48 -0.66
CA PRO A 15 15.35 -4.81 0.00
C PRO A 15 15.09 -3.32 0.23
N GLY A 16 15.38 -2.82 1.44
CA GLY A 16 15.08 -1.43 1.82
C GLY A 16 15.79 -0.35 1.00
N TRP A 17 16.93 -0.67 0.38
CA TRP A 17 17.67 0.30 -0.44
C TRP A 17 16.90 0.74 -1.69
N ILE A 18 15.90 -0.03 -2.15
CA ILE A 18 15.04 0.34 -3.27
C ILE A 18 14.28 1.63 -2.94
N GLY A 19 13.89 1.83 -1.68
CA GLY A 19 13.19 3.03 -1.22
C GLY A 19 13.97 4.33 -1.34
N ASN A 20 15.28 4.26 -1.60
CA ASN A 20 16.13 5.43 -1.83
C ASN A 20 16.23 5.81 -3.32
N LEU A 21 15.57 5.09 -4.22
CA LEU A 21 15.58 5.35 -5.66
C LEU A 21 14.51 6.36 -6.04
N GLU A 22 14.54 7.57 -5.49
CA GLU A 22 13.50 8.61 -5.65
C GLU A 22 13.18 8.97 -7.12
N SER A 23 14.14 8.78 -8.03
CA SER A 23 13.99 9.04 -9.47
C SER A 23 13.43 7.85 -10.27
N LEU A 24 13.17 6.71 -9.63
CA LEU A 24 12.67 5.49 -10.27
C LEU A 24 11.27 5.73 -10.84
N GLN A 25 11.07 5.34 -12.10
CA GLN A 25 9.82 5.49 -12.84
C GLN A 25 9.12 4.15 -13.08
N GLY A 26 9.88 3.05 -13.21
CA GLY A 26 9.31 1.72 -13.37
C GLY A 26 9.94 0.72 -12.41
N LEU A 27 9.08 -0.02 -11.71
CA LEU A 27 9.47 -1.12 -10.82
C LEU A 27 8.73 -2.40 -11.22
N GLY A 28 9.47 -3.33 -11.81
CA GLY A 28 9.00 -4.66 -12.20
C GLY A 28 9.19 -5.66 -11.07
N LEU A 29 8.12 -6.27 -10.59
CA LEU A 29 8.12 -7.25 -9.49
C LEU A 29 7.24 -8.46 -9.80
N ARG A 30 6.97 -8.72 -11.08
CA ARG A 30 6.06 -9.80 -11.50
C ARG A 30 6.60 -11.18 -11.11
N ASN A 31 5.70 -12.13 -10.87
CA ASN A 31 6.04 -13.53 -10.60
C ASN A 31 7.04 -13.68 -9.43
N ASN A 32 6.69 -13.11 -8.28
CA ASN A 32 7.45 -13.25 -7.03
C ASN A 32 6.54 -13.84 -5.93
N GLN A 33 7.02 -13.87 -4.69
CA GLN A 33 6.32 -14.43 -3.54
C GLN A 33 6.06 -13.35 -2.48
N LEU A 34 5.93 -12.08 -2.89
CA LEU A 34 5.71 -10.96 -1.99
C LEU A 34 4.34 -11.10 -1.33
N THR A 35 4.31 -11.15 0.00
CA THR A 35 3.07 -11.19 0.78
C THR A 35 2.58 -9.80 1.19
N THR A 36 3.50 -8.83 1.24
CA THR A 36 3.24 -7.41 1.53
C THR A 36 4.22 -6.54 0.73
N LEU A 37 3.91 -5.25 0.63
CA LEU A 37 4.88 -4.23 0.25
C LEU A 37 5.28 -3.42 1.49
N PRO A 38 6.54 -2.99 1.59
CA PRO A 38 7.00 -2.16 2.69
C PRO A 38 6.49 -0.73 2.57
N GLU A 39 6.32 -0.04 3.71
CA GLU A 39 5.83 1.34 3.76
C GLU A 39 6.75 2.36 3.04
N TRP A 40 8.04 2.04 2.85
CA TRP A 40 8.90 2.91 2.07
C TRP A 40 8.54 2.94 0.58
N ILE A 41 7.63 2.08 0.09
CA ILE A 41 7.19 2.14 -1.31
C ILE A 41 6.64 3.54 -1.66
N GLY A 42 5.99 4.21 -0.71
CA GLY A 42 5.48 5.58 -0.89
C GLY A 42 6.56 6.64 -1.08
N ASN A 43 7.84 6.33 -0.82
CA ASN A 43 8.96 7.25 -1.08
C ASN A 43 9.27 7.37 -2.58
N LEU A 44 8.83 6.40 -3.41
CA LEU A 44 9.05 6.38 -4.84
C LEU A 44 8.08 7.31 -5.58
N THR A 45 8.07 8.59 -5.23
CA THR A 45 7.10 9.58 -5.72
C THR A 45 7.16 9.83 -7.24
N SER A 46 8.28 9.50 -7.89
CA SER A 46 8.44 9.53 -9.35
C SER A 46 7.94 8.27 -10.07
N LEU A 47 7.47 7.25 -9.33
CA LEU A 47 7.10 5.96 -9.91
C LEU A 47 5.82 6.10 -10.74
N GLN A 48 5.90 5.68 -11.99
CA GLN A 48 4.81 5.71 -12.98
C GLN A 48 4.23 4.32 -13.22
N THR A 49 5.06 3.28 -13.13
CA THR A 49 4.67 1.90 -13.37
C THR A 49 5.12 1.00 -12.24
N LEU A 50 4.17 0.31 -11.62
CA LEU A 50 4.40 -0.71 -10.58
C LEU A 50 3.75 -2.03 -10.99
N GLN A 51 4.56 -3.02 -11.31
CA GLN A 51 4.08 -4.32 -11.79
C GLN A 51 4.24 -5.39 -10.71
N LEU A 52 3.12 -5.83 -10.12
CA LEU A 52 3.05 -6.76 -9.00
C LEU A 52 2.32 -8.06 -9.34
N ARG A 53 2.03 -8.28 -10.63
CA ARG A 53 1.32 -9.45 -11.12
C ARG A 53 1.92 -10.77 -10.60
N GLU A 54 1.07 -11.72 -10.26
CA GLU A 54 1.43 -13.04 -9.73
C GLU A 54 2.37 -12.93 -8.51
N ASN A 55 1.84 -12.35 -7.44
CA ASN A 55 2.44 -12.33 -6.11
C ASN A 55 1.39 -12.82 -5.09
N GLN A 56 1.73 -12.76 -3.79
CA GLN A 56 0.88 -13.22 -2.70
C GLN A 56 0.31 -12.07 -1.87
N LEU A 57 0.14 -10.90 -2.48
CA LEU A 57 -0.36 -9.71 -1.78
C LEU A 57 -1.83 -9.89 -1.39
N THR A 58 -2.11 -9.67 -0.11
CA THR A 58 -3.49 -9.62 0.41
C THR A 58 -3.96 -8.18 0.67
N THR A 59 -3.02 -7.27 0.92
CA THR A 59 -3.22 -5.85 1.19
C THR A 59 -2.18 -4.99 0.46
N LEU A 60 -2.33 -3.67 0.54
CA LEU A 60 -1.34 -2.69 0.12
C LEU A 60 -0.97 -1.83 1.35
N PRO A 61 0.26 -1.30 1.44
CA PRO A 61 0.68 -0.43 2.52
C PRO A 61 -0.06 0.91 2.45
N GLY A 62 -0.23 1.57 3.60
CA GLY A 62 -0.94 2.86 3.68
C GLY A 62 -0.30 3.93 2.79
N SER A 63 1.03 3.94 2.76
CA SER A 63 1.87 4.82 1.95
C SER A 63 1.73 4.66 0.43
N ILE A 64 1.01 3.65 -0.08
CA ILE A 64 0.81 3.49 -1.54
C ILE A 64 0.11 4.71 -2.15
N ASP A 65 -0.68 5.43 -1.34
CA ASP A 65 -1.37 6.63 -1.78
C ASP A 65 -0.41 7.81 -2.06
N ASN A 66 0.85 7.75 -1.62
CA ASN A 66 1.89 8.74 -1.87
C ASN A 66 2.48 8.65 -3.29
N LEU A 67 2.20 7.57 -4.02
CA LEU A 67 2.62 7.38 -5.42
C LEU A 67 1.80 8.25 -6.38
N LYS A 68 1.91 9.58 -6.26
CA LYS A 68 1.07 10.54 -7.02
C LYS A 68 1.32 10.49 -8.53
N SER A 69 2.50 10.05 -8.96
CA SER A 69 2.87 9.91 -10.37
C SER A 69 2.47 8.56 -10.98
N LEU A 70 1.83 7.67 -10.21
CA LEU A 70 1.53 6.32 -10.66
C LEU A 70 0.43 6.33 -11.74
N GLU A 71 0.76 5.78 -12.89
CA GLU A 71 -0.09 5.68 -14.07
C GLU A 71 -0.54 4.23 -14.30
N GLU A 72 0.30 3.25 -13.93
CA GLU A 72 0.03 1.83 -14.08
C GLU A 72 0.31 1.07 -12.78
N LEU A 73 -0.70 0.30 -12.33
CA LEU A 73 -0.60 -0.62 -11.20
C LEU A 73 -1.18 -1.97 -11.61
N ASP A 74 -0.31 -2.96 -11.80
CA ASP A 74 -0.71 -4.31 -12.19
C ASP A 74 -0.70 -5.24 -10.97
N LEU A 75 -1.89 -5.57 -10.47
CA LEU A 75 -2.10 -6.44 -9.29
C LEU A 75 -2.70 -7.80 -9.67
N GLU A 76 -2.77 -8.14 -10.95
CA GLU A 76 -3.40 -9.39 -11.42
C GLU A 76 -2.74 -10.62 -10.76
N GLY A 77 -3.50 -11.67 -10.47
CA GLY A 77 -2.94 -12.89 -9.86
C GLY A 77 -2.56 -12.76 -8.38
N ASN A 78 -2.92 -11.66 -7.68
CA ASN A 78 -2.73 -11.54 -6.24
C ASN A 78 -3.98 -11.97 -5.45
N PRO A 79 -3.83 -12.65 -4.29
CA PRO A 79 -4.93 -13.03 -3.40
C PRO A 79 -5.45 -11.83 -2.58
N LEU A 80 -5.68 -10.68 -3.23
CA LEU A 80 -6.17 -9.45 -2.60
C LEU A 80 -7.41 -9.70 -1.74
N ASN A 81 -7.54 -8.97 -0.63
CA ASN A 81 -8.74 -9.01 0.18
C ASN A 81 -9.98 -8.55 -0.61
N GLN A 82 -11.18 -8.85 -0.10
CA GLN A 82 -12.43 -8.60 -0.82
C GLN A 82 -12.69 -7.12 -1.12
N GLU A 83 -12.22 -6.22 -0.26
CA GLU A 83 -12.38 -4.79 -0.44
C GLU A 83 -11.51 -4.25 -1.57
N LEU A 84 -10.22 -4.59 -1.56
CA LEU A 84 -9.28 -4.24 -2.63
C LEU A 84 -9.69 -4.83 -3.98
N LYS A 85 -10.16 -6.09 -4.00
CA LYS A 85 -10.69 -6.71 -5.23
C LYS A 85 -11.84 -5.90 -5.82
N LYS A 86 -12.76 -5.41 -4.98
CA LYS A 86 -13.86 -4.56 -5.43
C LYS A 86 -13.36 -3.23 -5.98
N ILE A 87 -12.43 -2.57 -5.30
CA ILE A 87 -11.88 -1.27 -5.73
C ILE A 87 -11.19 -1.40 -7.08
N VAL A 88 -10.28 -2.36 -7.23
CA VAL A 88 -9.54 -2.59 -8.48
C VAL A 88 -10.50 -2.92 -9.63
N LYS A 89 -11.52 -3.75 -9.37
CA LYS A 89 -12.54 -4.08 -10.37
C LYS A 89 -13.40 -2.87 -10.76
N MET A 90 -13.81 -2.06 -9.78
CA MET A 90 -14.62 -0.86 -10.01
C MET A 90 -13.87 0.25 -10.73
N ALA A 91 -12.56 0.33 -10.51
CA ALA A 91 -11.70 1.32 -11.13
C ALA A 91 -11.65 1.20 -12.65
N ASN A 92 -11.82 -0.01 -13.20
CA ASN A 92 -11.75 -0.29 -14.64
C ASN A 92 -10.49 0.32 -15.29
N GLY A 93 -9.34 0.21 -14.62
CA GLY A 93 -8.06 0.78 -15.05
C GLY A 93 -7.78 2.22 -14.58
N ASP A 94 -8.74 2.91 -13.93
CA ASP A 94 -8.49 4.23 -13.34
C ASP A 94 -7.66 4.11 -12.04
N ILE A 95 -6.35 4.26 -12.18
CA ILE A 95 -5.42 4.21 -11.05
C ILE A 95 -5.68 5.31 -10.02
N GLN A 96 -6.09 6.50 -10.45
CA GLN A 96 -6.34 7.63 -9.54
C GLN A 96 -7.59 7.37 -8.71
N PHE A 97 -8.58 6.66 -9.26
CA PHE A 97 -9.71 6.14 -8.49
C PHE A 97 -9.25 5.17 -7.38
N ILE A 98 -8.37 4.22 -7.71
CA ILE A 98 -7.82 3.25 -6.75
C ILE A 98 -7.10 3.99 -5.61
N LEU A 99 -6.13 4.86 -5.93
CA LEU A 99 -5.33 5.58 -4.94
C LEU A 99 -6.19 6.46 -4.04
N ARG A 100 -7.21 7.13 -4.58
CA ARG A 100 -8.16 7.91 -3.79
C ARG A 100 -8.96 7.03 -2.83
N LYS A 101 -9.48 5.88 -3.29
CA LYS A 101 -10.25 4.98 -2.42
C LYS A 101 -9.40 4.36 -1.32
N LEU A 102 -8.16 4.01 -1.62
CA LEU A 102 -7.20 3.55 -0.63
C LEU A 102 -6.95 4.62 0.44
N ARG A 103 -6.72 5.88 0.03
CA ARG A 103 -6.57 7.00 0.97
C ARG A 103 -7.77 7.14 1.89
N GLU A 104 -8.99 7.10 1.35
CA GLU A 104 -10.22 7.20 2.15
C GLU A 104 -10.32 6.07 3.20
N ILE A 105 -9.95 4.85 2.84
CA ILE A 105 -9.96 3.70 3.75
C ILE A 105 -8.92 3.87 4.85
N PHE A 106 -7.66 4.15 4.49
CA PHE A 106 -6.58 4.27 5.48
C PHE A 106 -6.77 5.48 6.39
N GLU A 107 -7.32 6.58 5.89
CA GLU A 107 -7.70 7.74 6.70
C GLU A 107 -8.77 7.38 7.73
N LYS A 108 -9.81 6.65 7.30
CA LYS A 108 -10.89 6.19 8.18
C LYS A 108 -10.37 5.24 9.24
N GLU A 109 -9.53 4.28 8.87
CA GLU A 109 -8.90 3.33 9.80
C GLU A 109 -8.04 4.08 10.83
N ARG A 110 -7.25 5.06 10.41
CA ARG A 110 -6.44 5.88 11.32
C ARG A 110 -7.31 6.65 12.32
N LEU A 111 -8.36 7.30 11.85
CA LEU A 111 -9.27 8.06 12.71
C LEU A 111 -10.03 7.18 13.71
N GLU A 112 -10.42 5.96 13.32
CA GLU A 112 -11.06 5.03 14.25
C GLU A 112 -10.09 4.58 15.35
N VAL A 113 -8.83 4.28 15.02
CA VAL A 113 -7.80 3.95 16.01
C VAL A 113 -7.56 5.11 16.98
N GLU A 114 -7.42 6.33 16.48
CA GLU A 114 -7.25 7.53 17.32
C GLU A 114 -8.44 7.74 18.27
N LYS A 115 -9.66 7.51 17.78
CA LYS A 115 -10.88 7.59 18.58
C LYS A 115 -10.93 6.51 19.65
N GLU A 116 -10.63 5.26 19.34
CA GLU A 116 -10.58 4.15 20.31
C GLU A 116 -9.55 4.41 21.41
N GLU A 117 -8.36 4.91 21.06
CA GLU A 117 -7.35 5.31 22.03
C GLU A 117 -7.83 6.46 22.93
N MET A 118 -8.50 7.45 22.35
CA MET A 118 -9.05 8.58 23.11
C MET A 118 -10.11 8.12 24.11
N GLU A 119 -11.05 7.26 23.67
CA GLU A 119 -12.07 6.68 24.55
C GLU A 119 -11.46 5.86 25.69
N LYS A 120 -10.39 5.11 25.40
CA LYS A 120 -9.64 4.36 26.42
C LYS A 120 -9.03 5.29 27.46
N ARG A 121 -8.36 6.37 27.04
CA ARG A 121 -7.77 7.37 27.95
C ARG A 121 -8.82 8.06 28.83
N ILE A 122 -9.99 8.35 28.27
CA ILE A 122 -11.12 8.93 29.03
C ILE A 122 -11.59 7.95 30.11
N LYS A 123 -11.81 6.67 29.75
CA LYS A 123 -12.23 5.63 30.69
C LYS A 123 -11.22 5.41 31.82
N GLU A 124 -9.93 5.38 31.51
CA GLU A 124 -8.85 5.26 32.50
C GLU A 124 -8.82 6.44 33.48
N ARG A 125 -8.96 7.67 32.96
CA ARG A 125 -9.03 8.88 33.80
C ARG A 125 -10.24 8.86 34.73
N ASP A 126 -11.41 8.47 34.21
CA ASP A 126 -12.64 8.43 35.00
C ASP A 126 -12.60 7.34 36.08
N GLN A 127 -11.83 6.26 35.88
CA GLN A 127 -11.58 5.25 36.91
C GLN A 127 -10.66 5.78 38.02
N LEU A 128 -9.57 6.47 37.66
CA LEU A 128 -8.65 7.08 38.63
C LEU A 128 -9.31 8.16 39.50
N LEU A 129 -10.28 8.90 38.96
CA LEU A 129 -11.02 9.90 39.74
C LEU A 129 -12.04 9.29 40.73
N LYS A 130 -12.36 7.99 40.58
CA LYS A 130 -13.31 7.27 41.44
C LYS A 130 -12.62 6.42 42.52
N SER A 131 -11.29 6.28 42.48
CA SER A 131 -10.45 5.59 43.47
C SER A 131 -9.81 6.57 44.44
#